data_AF-A0A1Y4HC68-F1
#
_entry.id   AF-A0A1Y4HC68-F1
#
_cell.length_a   1.000
_cell.length_b   1.000
_cell.length_c   1.000
_cell.angle_alpha   90.00
_cell.angle_beta   90.00
_cell.angle_gamma   90.00
#
_symmetry.space_group_name_H-M   'P 1'
#
loop_
_entity.id
_entity.type
_entity.pdbx_description
1 polymer ?
#
loop_
_entity_poly.entity_id
_entity_poly.type
_entity_poly.pdbx_seq_one_letter_code
_entity_poly.pdbx_strand_id
1 'polypeptide(L)' 'MLNENIRAIRKSKGLSQQELAVKLNVVRQTVSK' A
#
# COMPACT_ATOMS: atom_id res chain seq x y z
N MET A 1 -0.10 3.68 -13.23
CA MET A 1 1.26 3.21 -12.84
C MET A 1 1.16 2.29 -11.63
N LEU A 2 2.11 1.36 -11.39
CA LEU A 2 2.02 0.34 -10.32
C LEU A 2 1.72 0.94 -8.93
N ASN A 3 2.34 2.08 -8.62
CA ASN A 3 2.12 2.81 -7.37
C ASN A 3 0.69 3.34 -7.21
N GLU A 4 0.05 3.79 -8.29
CA GLU A 4 -1.34 4.25 -8.26
C GLU A 4 -2.30 3.09 -7.99
N ASN A 5 -2.03 1.91 -8.57
CA ASN A 5 -2.80 0.70 -8.33
C ASN A 5 -2.69 0.26 -6.87
N ILE A 6 -1.48 0.30 -6.30
CA ILE A 6 -1.25 -0.02 -4.88
C ILE A 6 -1.98 0.97 -3.98
N ARG A 7 -1.95 2.27 -4.31
CA ARG A 7 -2.65 3.32 -3.56
C ARG A 7 -4.17 3.16 -3.63
N ALA A 8 -4.71 2.75 -4.78
CA ALA A 8 -6.12 2.47 -4.98
C ALA A 8 -6.58 1.27 -4.15
N ILE A 9 -5.82 0.16 -4.17
CA ILE A 9 -6.10 -1.04 -3.37
C ILE A 9 -6.03 -0.73 -1.87
N ARG A 10 -5.05 0.08 -1.43
CA ARG A 10 -4.93 0.50 -0.04
C ARG A 10 -6.19 1.25 0.42
N LYS A 11 -6.61 2.25 -0.37
CA LYS A 11 -7.79 3.08 -0.07
C LYS A 11 -9.08 2.27 -0.11
N SER A 12 -9.26 1.41 -1.11
CA SER A 12 -10.48 0.60 -1.24
C SER A 12 -10.66 -0.41 -0.11
N LYS A 13 -9.54 -0.89 0.46
CA LYS A 13 -9.53 -1.80 1.62
C LYS A 13 -9.49 -1.08 2.97
N GLY A 14 -9.49 0.25 3.00
CA GLY A 14 -9.42 1.03 4.24
C GLY A 14 -8.11 0.86 5.01
N LEU A 15 -7.05 0.37 4.37
CA LEU A 15 -5.78 0.05 5.03
C LEU A 15 -4.90 1.29 5.16
N SER A 16 -4.18 1.40 6.26
CA SER A 16 -3.03 2.30 6.38
C SER A 16 -1.84 1.77 5.57
N GLN A 17 -0.84 2.63 5.35
CA GLN A 17 0.38 2.22 4.65
C GLN A 17 1.15 1.16 5.43
N GLN A 18 1.11 1.23 6.76
CA GLN A 18 1.77 0.27 7.65
C GLN A 18 1.11 -1.11 7.56
N GLU A 19 -0.23 -1.16 7.59
CA GLU A 19 -0.98 -2.42 7.52
C GLU A 19 -0.79 -3.12 6.18
N LEU A 20 -0.82 -2.38 5.07
CA LEU A 20 -0.59 -2.97 3.75
C LEU A 20 0.87 -3.41 3.57
N ALA A 21 1.82 -2.66 4.13
CA ALA A 21 3.24 -3.01 4.11
C ALA A 21 3.53 -4.32 4.86
N VAL A 22 2.96 -4.50 6.06
CA VAL A 22 3.09 -5.72 6.85
C VAL A 22 2.47 -6.92 6.13
N LYS A 23 1.28 -6.77 5.53
CA LYS A 23 0.61 -7.85 4.80
C LYS A 23 1.35 -8.30 3.54
N LEU A 24 2.05 -7.38 2.87
CA LEU A 24 2.80 -7.66 1.64
C LEU A 24 4.28 -7.95 1.89
N ASN A 25 4.74 -7.92 3.15
CA ASN A 25 6.16 -8.05 3.51
C ASN A 25 7.06 -7.04 2.76
N VAL A 26 6.58 -5.82 2.57
CA VAL A 26 7.31 -4.74 1.90
C VAL A 26 7.48 -3.55 2.84
N VAL A 27 8.40 -2.63 2.50
CA VAL A 27 8.55 -1.38 3.24
C VAL A 27 7.41 -0.40 2.94
N ARG A 28 7.03 0.42 3.94
CA ARG A 28 5.98 1.46 3.82
C ARG A 28 6.19 2.39 2.62
N GLN A 29 7.45 2.66 2.28
CA GLN A 29 7.84 3.52 1.16
C GLN A 29 7.32 2.99 -0.17
N THR A 30 7.28 1.67 -0.38
CA THR A 30 6.77 1.03 -1.60
C THR A 30 5.26 1.20 -1.75
N VAL A 31 4.55 1.43 -0.63
CA VAL A 31 3.11 1.71 -0.60
C VAL A 31 2.80 3.21 -0.81
N SER A 32 3.81 4.08 -0.75
CA SER A 32 3.66 5.55 -0.75
C SER A 32 4.41 6.31 -1.83
N LYS A 33 5.49 5.75 -2.38
CA LYS A 33 6.14 6.23 -3.61
C LYS A 33 5.17 6.06 -4.77
#